data_AF-A0A258HB62-F1
#
_entry.id   AF-A0A258HB62-F1
#
_cell.length_a   1.000
_cell.length_b   1.000
_cell.length_c   1.000
_cell.angle_alpha   90.00
_cell.angle_beta   90.00
_cell.angle_gamma   90.00
#
_symmetry.space_group_name_H-M   'P 1'
#
loop_
_entity.id
_entity.type
_entity.pdbx_description
1 polymer ?
#
loop_
_entity_poly.entity_id
_entity_poly.type
_entity_poly.pdbx_seq_one_letter_code
_entity_poly.pdbx_strand_id
1 'polypeptide(L)'
;MSVLYLFWPVVLLLLATLVAKRTKFHGVWKILFFLCAALSLYTPLSIYVLIALGSAIMLHPHLRYIVKKLPRVRLAVAAGIGLVILTPLIMTIVANPSVALRLLGIPSEWPPSLLANLHELAGHYFGFLSLGSQSIMLPVFGFGSMLIILYGLYQSIRTFETVQSYVILAWIVLLFPVLVINPGFTSIMFVPLLLLLATGLERILGTWYGIFPYNPYARVAGLIPLVVLVGGLVLFGLERYGYGYRYAPEIVQNFSHDALIIPKVPTLVVSDEERPLFEAVARFNGDFKVVTSAPDSGSYAVTAKAYNGKKIPYQLVTTSANNNAARFYIYK
;
A
#
# COMPACT_ATOMS: atom_id res chain seq x y z
N MET A 1 6.98 0.24 -4.68
CA MET A 1 7.40 -0.33 -3.38
C MET A 1 6.24 -0.57 -2.41
N SER A 2 5.10 0.14 -2.54
CA SER A 2 3.95 0.06 -1.63
C SER A 2 3.27 -1.32 -1.55
N VAL A 3 3.33 -2.13 -2.62
CA VAL A 3 2.74 -3.48 -2.67
C VAL A 3 3.38 -4.41 -1.63
N LEU A 4 4.67 -4.25 -1.35
CA LEU A 4 5.38 -5.07 -0.36
C LEU A 4 4.88 -4.81 1.07
N TYR A 5 4.43 -3.58 1.37
CA TYR A 5 3.83 -3.25 2.68
C TYR A 5 2.50 -3.98 2.92
N LEU A 6 1.81 -4.39 1.86
CA LEU A 6 0.57 -5.19 1.93
C LEU A 6 0.88 -6.68 1.92
N PHE A 7 1.80 -7.08 1.04
CA PHE A 7 2.14 -8.47 0.80
C PHE A 7 2.72 -9.15 2.05
N TRP A 8 3.75 -8.56 2.65
CA TRP A 8 4.45 -9.22 3.77
C TRP A 8 3.57 -9.47 4.97
N PRO A 9 2.80 -8.49 5.48
CA PRO A 9 2.00 -8.75 6.66
C PRO A 9 0.89 -9.77 6.42
N VAL A 10 0.25 -9.76 5.25
CA VAL A 10 -0.78 -10.75 4.90
C VAL A 10 -0.18 -12.17 4.86
N VAL A 11 0.96 -12.34 4.19
CA VAL A 11 1.65 -13.64 4.11
C VAL A 11 2.13 -14.09 5.49
N LEU A 12 2.70 -13.19 6.30
CA LEU A 12 3.16 -13.51 7.66
C LEU A 12 2.02 -13.92 8.57
N LEU A 13 0.89 -13.23 8.54
CA LEU A 13 -0.30 -13.58 9.33
C LEU A 13 -0.90 -14.92 8.88
N LEU A 14 -0.96 -15.16 7.57
CA LEU A 14 -1.42 -16.43 7.01
C LEU A 14 -0.52 -17.59 7.46
N LEU A 15 0.79 -17.45 7.30
CA LEU A 15 1.76 -18.47 7.71
C LEU A 15 1.75 -18.68 9.22
N ALA A 16 1.66 -17.62 10.01
CA ALA A 16 1.52 -17.71 11.47
C ALA A 16 0.25 -18.51 11.86
N THR A 17 -0.86 -18.26 11.17
CA THR A 17 -2.12 -18.98 11.40
C THR A 17 -2.01 -20.45 11.02
N LEU A 18 -1.37 -20.78 9.89
CA LEU A 18 -1.15 -22.16 9.45
C LEU A 18 -0.22 -22.92 10.42
N VAL A 19 0.81 -22.26 10.95
CA VAL A 19 1.69 -22.83 11.97
C VAL A 19 0.93 -23.07 13.28
N ALA A 20 0.06 -22.14 13.68
CA ALA A 20 -0.74 -22.25 14.90
C ALA A 20 -1.82 -23.34 14.82
N LYS A 21 -2.54 -23.44 13.69
CA LYS A 21 -3.64 -24.39 13.46
C LYS A 21 -3.21 -25.83 13.25
N ARG A 22 -1.91 -26.11 13.26
CA ARG A 22 -1.39 -27.48 13.09
C ARG A 22 -1.91 -28.19 11.83
N THR A 23 -1.77 -27.54 10.67
CA THR A 23 -2.23 -28.06 9.38
C THR A 23 -1.31 -29.15 8.79
N LYS A 24 -1.82 -29.97 7.85
CA LYS A 24 -1.00 -30.95 7.11
C LYS A 24 0.26 -30.26 6.55
N PHE A 25 1.43 -30.90 6.69
CA PHE A 25 2.77 -30.36 6.37
C PHE A 25 3.33 -29.25 7.28
N HIS A 26 3.01 -29.27 8.58
CA HIS A 26 3.58 -28.41 9.63
C HIS A 26 5.07 -28.01 9.53
N GLY A 27 5.94 -28.90 9.04
CA GLY A 27 7.37 -28.62 8.90
C GLY A 27 7.64 -27.55 7.84
N VAL A 28 6.98 -27.68 6.68
CA VAL A 28 7.13 -26.78 5.53
C VAL A 28 6.67 -25.37 5.90
N TRP A 29 5.51 -25.25 6.55
CA TRP A 29 4.97 -23.95 6.95
C TRP A 29 5.87 -23.17 7.90
N LYS A 30 6.64 -23.86 8.77
CA LYS A 30 7.61 -23.22 9.65
C LYS A 30 8.80 -22.68 8.88
N ILE A 31 9.37 -23.50 7.99
CA ILE A 31 10.50 -23.09 7.14
C ILE A 31 10.08 -21.88 6.29
N LEU A 32 8.90 -21.96 5.68
CA LEU A 32 8.35 -20.88 4.88
C LEU A 32 8.08 -19.61 5.71
N PHE A 33 7.58 -19.74 6.94
CA PHE A 33 7.40 -18.61 7.86
C PHE A 33 8.72 -17.90 8.15
N PHE A 34 9.78 -18.62 8.53
CA PHE A 34 11.09 -18.01 8.80
C PHE A 34 11.74 -17.42 7.54
N LEU A 35 11.56 -18.08 6.39
CA LEU A 35 12.00 -17.57 5.09
C LEU A 35 11.31 -16.25 4.75
N CYS A 36 9.99 -16.19 4.81
CA CYS A 36 9.22 -14.98 4.56
C CYS A 36 9.49 -13.90 5.61
N ALA A 37 9.71 -14.26 6.87
CA ALA A 37 10.10 -13.31 7.91
C ALA A 37 11.45 -12.66 7.59
N ALA A 38 12.47 -13.47 7.24
CA ALA A 38 13.78 -12.96 6.84
C ALA A 38 13.71 -12.06 5.60
N LEU A 39 12.97 -12.48 4.57
CA LEU A 39 12.78 -11.67 3.35
C LEU A 39 11.97 -10.39 3.62
N SER A 40 11.01 -10.42 4.56
CA SER A 40 10.23 -9.25 4.90
C SER A 40 11.10 -8.12 5.46
N LEU A 41 12.17 -8.42 6.19
CA LEU A 41 13.11 -7.44 6.78
C LEU A 41 13.83 -6.55 5.75
N TYR A 42 13.85 -6.95 4.48
CA TYR A 42 14.36 -6.12 3.39
C TYR A 42 13.42 -4.97 3.01
N THR A 43 12.17 -5.05 3.45
CA THR A 43 11.16 -3.99 3.27
C THR A 43 11.15 -3.07 4.49
N PRO A 44 11.07 -1.75 4.31
CA PRO A 44 10.95 -0.82 5.44
C PRO A 44 9.76 -1.17 6.34
N LEU A 45 9.90 -0.93 7.65
CA LEU A 45 8.86 -1.06 8.67
C LEU A 45 8.27 -2.47 8.90
N SER A 46 8.67 -3.48 8.12
CA SER A 46 8.21 -4.86 8.30
C SER A 46 8.60 -5.45 9.67
N ILE A 47 9.67 -4.93 10.27
CA ILE A 47 10.13 -5.32 11.60
C ILE A 47 9.06 -5.12 12.67
N TYR A 48 8.23 -4.07 12.56
CA TYR A 48 7.16 -3.80 13.52
C TYR A 48 6.06 -4.88 13.47
N VAL A 49 5.81 -5.48 12.30
CA VAL A 49 4.87 -6.60 12.14
C VAL A 49 5.38 -7.83 12.90
N LEU A 50 6.67 -8.12 12.78
CA LEU A 50 7.29 -9.25 13.46
C LEU A 50 7.37 -9.03 14.97
N ILE A 51 7.66 -7.81 15.41
CA ILE A 51 7.61 -7.44 16.83
C ILE A 51 6.18 -7.59 17.35
N ALA A 52 5.17 -7.11 16.62
CA ALA A 52 3.76 -7.26 17.02
C ALA A 52 3.35 -8.74 17.16
N LEU A 53 3.75 -9.58 16.20
CA LEU A 53 3.49 -11.01 16.25
C LEU A 53 4.26 -11.69 17.40
N GLY A 54 5.52 -11.30 17.61
CA GLY A 54 6.35 -11.75 18.73
C GLY A 54 5.76 -11.37 20.08
N SER A 55 5.32 -10.12 20.24
CA SER A 55 4.66 -9.65 21.46
C SER A 55 3.34 -10.38 21.69
N ALA A 56 2.56 -10.67 20.66
CA ALA A 56 1.34 -11.47 20.80
C ALA A 56 1.65 -12.91 21.26
N ILE A 57 2.70 -13.53 20.75
CA ILE A 57 3.17 -14.85 21.23
C ILE A 57 3.60 -14.79 22.69
N MET A 58 4.28 -13.72 23.10
CA MET A 58 4.74 -13.56 24.47
C MET A 58 3.58 -13.28 25.43
N LEU A 59 2.65 -12.41 25.08
CA LEU A 59 1.59 -11.95 25.98
C LEU A 59 0.40 -12.92 26.04
N HIS A 60 0.06 -13.60 24.94
CA HIS A 60 -1.12 -14.47 24.90
C HIS A 60 -0.81 -15.91 25.38
N PRO A 61 -1.47 -16.43 26.43
CA PRO A 61 -1.16 -17.75 27.02
C PRO A 61 -1.25 -18.92 26.04
N HIS A 62 -2.30 -18.97 25.22
CA HIS A 62 -2.52 -20.03 24.23
C HIS A 62 -1.41 -20.09 23.16
N LEU A 63 -1.04 -18.94 22.56
CA LEU A 63 0.05 -18.87 21.59
C LEU A 63 1.39 -19.27 22.21
N ARG A 64 1.68 -18.76 23.41
CA ARG A 64 2.88 -19.12 24.18
C ARG A 64 2.97 -20.63 24.38
N TYR A 65 1.86 -21.29 24.71
CA TYR A 65 1.78 -22.74 24.88
C TYR A 65 2.04 -23.50 23.57
N ILE A 66 1.44 -23.06 22.46
CA ILE A 66 1.65 -23.67 21.13
C ILE A 66 3.12 -23.61 20.74
N VAL A 67 3.75 -22.44 20.88
CA VAL A 67 5.15 -22.22 20.48
C VAL A 67 6.11 -23.05 21.34
N LYS A 68 5.86 -23.17 22.65
CA LYS A 68 6.67 -24.01 23.54
C LYS A 68 6.67 -25.49 23.17
N LYS A 69 5.60 -25.99 22.53
CA LYS A 69 5.48 -27.39 22.08
C LYS A 69 6.11 -27.65 20.71
N LEU A 70 6.72 -26.66 20.06
CA LEU A 70 7.36 -26.85 18.75
C LEU A 70 8.70 -27.60 18.90
N PRO A 71 9.02 -28.52 17.98
CA PRO A 71 10.30 -29.24 18.01
C PRO A 71 11.45 -28.25 17.81
N ARG A 72 12.27 -28.09 18.85
CA ARG A 72 13.37 -27.11 18.91
C ARG A 72 14.36 -27.25 17.76
N VAL A 73 14.67 -28.49 17.35
CA VAL A 73 15.60 -28.76 16.24
C VAL A 73 15.11 -28.17 14.91
N ARG A 74 13.83 -28.40 14.57
CA ARG A 74 13.28 -27.87 13.30
C ARG A 74 13.16 -26.34 13.33
N LEU A 75 12.89 -25.77 14.50
CA LEU A 75 12.89 -24.32 14.68
C LEU A 75 14.30 -23.74 14.53
N ALA A 76 15.31 -24.41 15.09
CA ALA A 76 16.71 -24.02 14.95
C ALA A 76 17.18 -24.07 13.49
N VAL A 77 16.83 -25.12 12.74
CA VAL A 77 17.14 -25.22 11.31
C VAL A 77 16.48 -24.10 10.51
N ALA A 78 15.19 -23.85 10.75
CA ALA A 78 14.47 -22.78 10.05
C ALA A 78 15.02 -21.38 10.41
N ALA A 79 15.36 -21.14 11.67
CA ALA A 79 16.01 -19.91 12.11
C ALA A 79 17.43 -19.76 11.49
N GLY A 80 18.18 -20.86 11.37
CA GLY A 80 19.49 -20.87 10.72
C GLY A 80 19.41 -20.47 9.24
N ILE A 81 18.43 -21.01 8.50
CA ILE A 81 18.18 -20.60 7.12
C ILE A 81 17.82 -19.11 7.04
N GLY A 82 16.94 -18.65 7.95
CA GLY A 82 16.59 -17.22 8.04
C GLY A 82 17.80 -16.33 8.29
N LEU A 83 18.72 -16.74 9.17
CA LEU A 83 19.96 -16.00 9.45
C LEU A 83 20.87 -15.93 8.23
N VAL A 84 21.04 -17.02 7.48
CA VAL A 84 21.83 -17.01 6.23
C VAL A 84 21.25 -15.99 5.25
N ILE A 85 19.92 -15.91 5.13
CA ILE A 85 19.26 -14.94 4.25
C ILE A 85 19.38 -13.52 4.76
N LEU A 86 19.53 -13.30 6.06
CA LEU A 86 19.79 -11.97 6.63
C LEU A 86 21.24 -11.52 6.48
N THR A 87 22.18 -12.40 6.12
CA THR A 87 23.61 -12.04 6.04
C THR A 87 23.91 -10.83 5.14
N PRO A 88 23.41 -10.72 3.89
CA PRO A 88 23.75 -9.54 3.09
C PRO A 88 23.09 -8.28 3.67
N LEU A 89 21.89 -8.37 4.26
CA LEU A 89 21.27 -7.23 4.94
C LEU A 89 22.13 -6.74 6.10
N ILE A 90 22.59 -7.66 6.97
CA ILE A 90 23.44 -7.32 8.11
C ILE A 90 24.76 -6.68 7.62
N MET A 91 25.39 -7.26 6.59
CA MET A 91 26.59 -6.67 5.98
C MET A 91 26.35 -5.26 5.45
N THR A 92 25.21 -5.01 4.79
CA THR A 92 24.87 -3.67 4.29
C THR A 92 24.61 -2.66 5.42
N ILE A 93 24.01 -3.10 6.53
CA ILE A 93 23.76 -2.25 7.71
C ILE A 93 25.08 -1.89 8.40
N VAL A 94 26.00 -2.85 8.52
CA VAL A 94 27.34 -2.61 9.10
C VAL A 94 28.15 -1.65 8.23
N ALA A 95 28.08 -1.79 6.91
CA ALA A 95 28.76 -0.89 5.99
C ALA A 95 28.13 0.52 5.95
N ASN A 96 26.80 0.60 6.01
CA ASN A 96 26.04 1.84 5.93
C ASN A 96 24.91 1.87 6.99
N PRO A 97 25.17 2.42 8.20
CA PRO A 97 24.17 2.47 9.26
C PRO A 97 22.89 3.23 8.90
N SER A 98 22.96 4.13 7.92
CA SER A 98 21.82 4.86 7.38
C SER A 98 20.73 3.94 6.79
N VAL A 99 21.10 2.74 6.31
CA VAL A 99 20.15 1.74 5.81
C VAL A 99 19.23 1.26 6.93
N ALA A 100 19.76 1.02 8.13
CA ALA A 100 18.94 0.60 9.27
C ALA A 100 17.95 1.70 9.69
N LEU A 101 18.37 2.96 9.69
CA LEU A 101 17.49 4.09 10.00
C LEU A 101 16.34 4.20 8.99
N ARG A 102 16.63 4.02 7.69
CA ARG A 102 15.60 4.00 6.63
C ARG A 102 14.63 2.82 6.80
N LEU A 103 15.13 1.64 7.16
CA LEU A 103 14.28 0.47 7.41
C LEU A 103 13.40 0.63 8.65
N LEU A 104 13.86 1.36 9.66
CA LEU A 104 13.06 1.70 10.85
C LEU A 104 12.05 2.82 10.61
N GLY A 105 12.12 3.51 9.46
CA GLY A 105 11.25 4.62 9.09
C GLY A 105 11.66 5.98 9.67
N ILE A 106 12.89 6.10 10.16
CA ILE A 106 13.39 7.35 10.74
C ILE A 106 13.66 8.34 9.59
N PRO A 107 13.11 9.57 9.64
CA PRO A 107 13.28 10.57 8.60
C PRO A 107 14.74 11.05 8.53
N SER A 108 15.14 11.51 7.35
CA SER A 108 16.46 12.10 7.12
C SER A 108 16.63 13.48 7.75
N GLU A 109 15.52 14.19 7.98
CA GLU A 109 15.48 15.50 8.62
C GLU A 109 15.01 15.35 10.07
N TRP A 110 15.80 15.84 11.02
CA TRP A 110 15.53 15.75 12.45
C TRP A 110 15.79 17.12 13.11
N PRO A 111 14.90 17.62 13.99
CA PRO A 111 13.70 16.98 14.54
C PRO A 111 12.46 17.10 13.64
N PRO A 112 11.57 16.08 13.63
CA PRO A 112 10.32 16.14 12.86
C PRO A 112 9.31 17.09 13.52
N SER A 113 8.54 17.80 12.68
CA SER A 113 7.40 18.63 13.12
C SER A 113 6.20 17.76 13.50
N LEU A 114 6.20 17.22 14.72
CA LEU A 114 5.19 16.26 15.21
C LEU A 114 3.75 16.74 15.01
N LEU A 115 3.47 18.02 15.28
CA LEU A 115 2.12 18.58 15.15
C LEU A 115 1.66 18.62 13.69
N ALA A 116 2.54 19.05 12.77
CA ALA A 116 2.24 19.11 11.35
C ALA A 116 2.03 17.70 10.77
N ASN A 117 2.89 16.74 11.17
CA ASN A 117 2.76 15.34 10.77
C ASN A 117 1.47 14.71 11.29
N LEU A 118 1.06 15.03 12.53
CA LEU A 118 -0.18 14.53 13.11
C LEU A 118 -1.40 15.11 12.38
N HIS A 119 -1.36 16.40 12.02
CA HIS A 119 -2.39 17.01 11.18
C HIS A 119 -2.46 16.36 9.79
N GLU A 120 -1.32 16.09 9.16
CA GLU A 120 -1.24 15.38 7.88
C GLU A 120 -1.85 13.97 7.99
N LEU A 121 -1.47 13.20 9.01
CA LEU A 121 -2.06 11.88 9.29
C LEU A 121 -3.57 11.95 9.54
N ALA A 122 -4.04 12.95 10.28
CA ALA A 122 -5.46 13.18 10.50
C ALA A 122 -6.16 13.44 9.15
N GLY A 123 -5.56 14.23 8.26
CA GLY A 123 -6.02 14.40 6.89
C GLY A 123 -6.07 13.08 6.11
N HIS A 124 -5.05 12.23 6.24
CA HIS A 124 -4.99 10.95 5.51
C HIS A 124 -6.08 9.95 5.90
N TYR A 125 -6.56 9.97 7.14
CA TYR A 125 -7.56 9.02 7.65
C TYR A 125 -8.96 9.64 7.83
N PHE A 126 -9.05 10.93 8.13
CA PHE A 126 -10.31 11.63 8.45
C PHE A 126 -10.63 12.80 7.51
N GLY A 127 -9.75 13.15 6.57
CA GLY A 127 -9.94 14.22 5.60
C GLY A 127 -10.91 13.84 4.47
N PHE A 128 -12.14 13.43 4.78
CA PHE A 128 -13.13 12.98 3.79
C PHE A 128 -13.56 14.07 2.80
N LEU A 129 -13.32 15.33 3.14
CA LEU A 129 -13.69 16.51 2.35
C LEU A 129 -12.53 17.07 1.52
N SER A 130 -11.29 16.65 1.79
CA SER A 130 -10.09 17.13 1.12
C SER A 130 -9.41 15.96 0.39
N LEU A 131 -9.35 16.04 -0.94
CA LEU A 131 -8.45 15.17 -1.70
C LEU A 131 -7.03 15.64 -1.40
N GLY A 132 -6.14 14.69 -1.11
CA GLY A 132 -4.75 14.98 -0.76
C GLY A 132 -3.80 14.73 -1.93
N SER A 133 -2.69 15.46 -1.93
CA SER A 133 -1.74 15.61 -3.04
C SER A 133 -0.79 14.42 -3.30
N GLN A 134 -1.04 13.27 -2.69
CA GLN A 134 -0.17 12.11 -2.85
C GLN A 134 -0.55 11.27 -4.07
N SER A 135 0.39 10.45 -4.54
CA SER A 135 0.20 9.48 -5.64
C SER A 135 -0.90 8.43 -5.40
N ILE A 136 -1.54 8.45 -4.23
CA ILE A 136 -2.59 7.53 -3.80
C ILE A 136 -3.79 8.36 -3.40
N MET A 137 -4.99 7.88 -3.74
CA MET A 137 -6.21 8.57 -3.39
C MET A 137 -6.45 8.61 -1.87
N LEU A 138 -6.32 9.79 -1.28
CA LEU A 138 -6.62 10.08 0.12
C LEU A 138 -8.09 10.54 0.28
N PRO A 139 -8.76 10.27 1.42
CA PRO A 139 -8.30 9.48 2.57
C PRO A 139 -8.29 7.96 2.32
N VAL A 140 -7.39 7.17 2.90
CA VAL A 140 -7.20 5.75 2.49
C VAL A 140 -8.48 4.88 2.57
N PHE A 141 -9.38 5.17 3.52
CA PHE A 141 -10.68 4.52 3.66
C PHE A 141 -11.80 5.55 3.50
N GLY A 142 -12.96 5.12 2.98
CA GLY A 142 -14.16 5.96 2.96
C GLY A 142 -14.74 6.17 4.36
N PHE A 143 -15.60 7.18 4.51
CA PHE A 143 -16.22 7.53 5.79
C PHE A 143 -16.90 6.34 6.48
N GLY A 144 -17.78 5.61 5.76
CA GLY A 144 -18.49 4.48 6.35
C GLY A 144 -17.57 3.31 6.72
N SER A 145 -16.53 3.02 5.94
CA SER A 145 -15.50 2.05 6.33
C SER A 145 -14.73 2.48 7.57
N MET A 146 -14.45 3.78 7.71
CA MET A 146 -13.76 4.32 8.88
C MET A 146 -14.60 4.17 10.16
N LEU A 147 -15.91 4.39 10.10
CA LEU A 147 -16.80 4.14 11.24
C LEU A 147 -16.77 2.68 11.70
N ILE A 148 -16.77 1.73 10.76
CA ILE A 148 -16.67 0.30 11.06
C ILE A 148 -15.30 -0.04 11.64
N ILE A 149 -14.22 0.55 11.10
CA ILE A 149 -12.86 0.40 11.64
C ILE A 149 -12.78 0.89 13.09
N LEU A 150 -13.34 2.07 13.39
CA LEU A 150 -13.39 2.61 14.75
C LEU A 150 -14.19 1.71 15.69
N TYR A 151 -15.33 1.19 15.23
CA TYR A 151 -16.10 0.21 15.99
C TYR A 151 -15.32 -1.10 16.21
N GLY A 152 -14.58 -1.57 15.21
CA GLY A 152 -13.69 -2.72 15.29
C GLY A 152 -12.53 -2.50 16.26
N LEU A 153 -11.97 -1.29 16.33
CA LEU A 153 -10.94 -0.91 17.28
C LEU A 153 -11.50 -0.94 18.70
N TYR A 154 -12.65 -0.30 18.91
CA TYR A 154 -13.36 -0.33 20.18
C TYR A 154 -13.63 -1.75 20.67
N GLN A 155 -14.10 -2.63 19.77
CA GLN A 155 -14.32 -4.04 20.11
C GLN A 155 -13.04 -4.82 20.34
N SER A 156 -11.96 -4.53 19.61
CA SER A 156 -10.67 -5.17 19.82
C SER A 156 -10.10 -4.83 21.20
N ILE A 157 -10.26 -3.58 21.64
CA ILE A 157 -9.88 -3.14 23.00
C ILE A 157 -10.73 -3.84 24.06
N ARG A 158 -12.05 -3.94 23.86
CA ARG A 158 -12.93 -4.65 24.82
C ARG A 158 -12.68 -6.15 24.87
N THR A 159 -12.36 -6.76 23.74
CA THR A 159 -12.10 -8.21 23.62
C THR A 159 -10.60 -8.48 23.50
N PHE A 160 -9.84 -7.83 24.39
CA PHE A 160 -8.38 -7.96 24.46
C PHE A 160 -7.94 -9.41 24.68
N GLU A 161 -8.82 -10.32 25.07
CA GLU A 161 -8.50 -11.73 25.33
C GLU A 161 -8.24 -12.56 24.07
N THR A 162 -8.63 -12.11 22.88
CA THR A 162 -8.43 -12.90 21.67
C THR A 162 -7.04 -12.69 21.07
N VAL A 163 -6.45 -13.76 20.52
CA VAL A 163 -5.17 -13.71 19.78
C VAL A 163 -5.18 -12.61 18.71
N GLN A 164 -6.28 -12.51 17.96
CA GLN A 164 -6.42 -11.54 16.87
C GLN A 164 -6.39 -10.10 17.39
N SER A 165 -7.17 -9.80 18.43
CA SER A 165 -7.17 -8.47 19.08
C SER A 165 -5.77 -8.08 19.57
N TYR A 166 -5.05 -9.00 20.19
CA TYR A 166 -3.67 -8.77 20.65
C TYR A 166 -2.73 -8.38 19.52
N VAL A 167 -2.72 -9.15 18.42
CA VAL A 167 -1.84 -8.89 17.28
C VAL A 167 -2.16 -7.52 16.67
N ILE A 168 -3.44 -7.21 16.45
CA ILE A 168 -3.87 -5.95 15.84
C ILE A 168 -3.49 -4.76 16.72
N LEU A 169 -3.78 -4.83 18.02
CA LEU A 169 -3.51 -3.72 18.95
C LEU A 169 -2.02 -3.51 19.16
N ALA A 170 -1.24 -4.58 19.36
CA ALA A 170 0.21 -4.47 19.47
C ALA A 170 0.81 -3.83 18.21
N TRP A 171 0.30 -4.20 17.03
CA TRP A 171 0.76 -3.66 15.78
C TRP A 171 0.45 -2.17 15.61
N ILE A 172 -0.78 -1.75 15.96
CA ILE A 172 -1.17 -0.33 15.92
C ILE A 172 -0.35 0.50 16.91
N VAL A 173 -0.16 0.01 18.14
CA VAL A 173 0.62 0.70 19.17
C VAL A 173 2.08 0.88 18.74
N LEU A 174 2.67 -0.11 18.05
CA LEU A 174 4.03 -0.02 17.55
C LEU A 174 4.17 0.91 16.33
N LEU A 175 3.20 0.90 15.41
CA LEU A 175 3.27 1.71 14.19
C LEU A 175 2.89 3.16 14.41
N PHE A 176 1.95 3.46 15.31
CA PHE A 176 1.42 4.81 15.47
C PHE A 176 2.51 5.87 15.77
N PRO A 177 3.45 5.67 16.71
CA PRO A 177 4.53 6.62 16.94
C PRO A 177 5.43 6.82 15.71
N VAL A 178 5.69 5.76 14.97
CA VAL A 178 6.55 5.79 13.77
C VAL A 178 5.91 6.63 12.67
N LEU A 179 4.59 6.54 12.51
CA LEU A 179 3.84 7.33 11.53
C LEU A 179 3.79 8.80 11.91
N VAL A 180 3.66 9.12 13.21
CA VAL A 180 3.71 10.52 13.67
C VAL A 180 5.09 11.13 13.38
N ILE A 181 6.14 10.33 13.45
CA ILE A 181 7.49 10.74 13.05
C ILE A 181 7.62 10.88 11.53
N ASN A 182 7.01 9.97 10.75
CA ASN A 182 7.08 9.96 9.29
C ASN A 182 5.74 9.56 8.63
N PRO A 183 4.92 10.53 8.18
CA PRO A 183 3.59 10.26 7.62
C PRO A 183 3.64 9.61 6.23
N GLY A 184 4.79 9.63 5.55
CA GLY A 184 4.97 9.05 4.22
C GLY A 184 4.76 7.53 4.16
N PHE A 185 4.72 6.85 5.31
CA PHE A 185 4.51 5.40 5.39
C PHE A 185 3.07 4.98 5.75
N THR A 186 2.08 5.88 5.59
CA THR A 186 0.66 5.65 5.89
C THR A 186 0.11 4.31 5.35
N SER A 187 0.63 3.81 4.21
CA SER A 187 0.20 2.54 3.60
C SER A 187 0.40 1.30 4.48
N ILE A 188 1.35 1.28 5.42
CA ILE A 188 1.59 0.09 6.25
C ILE A 188 0.44 -0.20 7.22
N MET A 189 -0.32 0.83 7.61
CA MET A 189 -1.51 0.67 8.45
C MET A 189 -2.70 0.07 7.70
N PHE A 190 -2.62 -0.08 6.38
CA PHE A 190 -3.75 -0.59 5.61
C PHE A 190 -4.18 -1.99 6.09
N VAL A 191 -3.23 -2.90 6.32
CA VAL A 191 -3.54 -4.26 6.78
C VAL A 191 -4.17 -4.28 8.18
N PRO A 192 -3.61 -3.65 9.23
CA PRO A 192 -4.27 -3.64 10.53
C PRO A 192 -5.63 -2.93 10.49
N LEU A 193 -5.80 -1.87 9.69
CA LEU A 193 -7.10 -1.21 9.51
C LEU A 193 -8.11 -2.13 8.79
N LEU A 194 -7.70 -2.90 7.79
CA LEU A 194 -8.56 -3.92 7.17
C LEU A 194 -8.97 -5.01 8.16
N LEU A 195 -8.06 -5.45 9.03
CA LEU A 195 -8.39 -6.42 10.08
C LEU A 195 -9.40 -5.84 11.06
N LEU A 196 -9.26 -4.57 11.45
CA LEU A 196 -10.26 -3.87 12.27
C LEU A 196 -11.61 -3.74 11.57
N LEU A 197 -11.61 -3.43 10.27
CA LEU A 197 -12.85 -3.39 9.47
C LEU A 197 -13.55 -4.73 9.49
N ALA A 198 -12.80 -5.82 9.25
CA ALA A 198 -13.33 -7.19 9.27
C ALA A 198 -13.87 -7.55 10.67
N THR A 199 -13.12 -7.26 11.74
CA THR A 199 -13.57 -7.47 13.12
C THR A 199 -14.81 -6.64 13.45
N GLY A 200 -14.90 -5.39 12.97
CA GLY A 200 -16.07 -4.54 13.13
C GLY A 200 -17.32 -5.14 12.48
N LEU A 201 -17.19 -5.59 11.21
CA LEU A 201 -18.27 -6.26 10.49
C LEU A 201 -18.72 -7.55 11.17
N GLU A 202 -17.76 -8.41 11.58
CA GLU A 202 -18.04 -9.67 12.28
C GLU A 202 -18.81 -9.43 13.58
N ARG A 203 -18.43 -8.40 14.35
CA ARG A 203 -19.09 -8.05 15.62
C ARG A 203 -20.50 -7.49 15.41
N ILE A 204 -20.70 -6.66 14.39
CA ILE A 204 -22.05 -6.16 14.02
C ILE A 204 -22.96 -7.34 13.67
N LEU A 205 -22.48 -8.24 12.81
CA LEU A 205 -23.20 -9.45 12.43
C LEU A 205 -23.50 -10.37 13.62
N GLY A 206 -22.48 -10.65 14.44
CA GLY A 206 -22.62 -11.50 15.62
C GLY A 206 -23.63 -10.95 16.62
N THR A 207 -23.66 -9.62 16.80
CA THR A 207 -24.63 -8.95 17.68
C THR A 207 -26.04 -9.12 17.15
N TRP A 208 -26.25 -8.93 15.84
CA TRP A 208 -27.57 -9.14 15.22
C TRP A 208 -28.07 -10.58 15.40
N TYR A 209 -27.20 -11.57 15.13
CA TYR A 209 -27.56 -12.98 15.31
C TYR A 209 -27.81 -13.34 16.77
N GLY A 210 -27.14 -12.68 17.72
CA GLY A 210 -27.38 -12.83 19.15
C GLY A 210 -28.75 -12.33 19.60
N ILE A 211 -29.30 -11.28 18.96
CA ILE A 211 -30.63 -10.74 19.30
C ILE A 211 -31.75 -11.69 18.88
N PHE A 212 -31.58 -12.41 17.76
CA PHE A 212 -32.60 -13.32 17.21
C PHE A 212 -32.09 -14.77 17.06
N PRO A 213 -31.84 -15.48 18.18
CA PRO A 213 -31.20 -16.78 18.16
C PRO A 213 -32.08 -17.89 17.57
N TYR A 214 -33.41 -17.78 17.55
CA TYR A 214 -34.31 -18.86 17.08
C TYR A 214 -35.20 -18.49 15.89
N ASN A 215 -35.28 -17.21 15.50
CA ASN A 215 -36.14 -16.77 14.41
C ASN A 215 -35.36 -16.69 13.08
N PRO A 216 -35.56 -17.62 12.12
CA PRO A 216 -34.80 -17.64 10.87
C PRO A 216 -35.07 -16.41 10.00
N TYR A 217 -36.29 -15.88 9.99
CA TYR A 217 -36.65 -14.69 9.19
C TYR A 217 -35.94 -13.44 9.71
N ALA A 218 -35.88 -13.25 11.03
CA ALA A 218 -35.19 -12.11 11.63
C ALA A 218 -33.66 -12.15 11.41
N ARG A 219 -33.07 -13.36 11.34
CA ARG A 219 -31.63 -13.49 10.98
C ARG A 219 -31.36 -13.05 9.54
N VAL A 220 -32.23 -13.44 8.59
CA VAL A 220 -32.10 -13.03 7.19
C VAL A 220 -32.38 -11.53 7.04
N ALA A 221 -33.33 -10.98 7.80
CA ALA A 221 -33.65 -9.56 7.77
C ALA A 221 -32.43 -8.67 8.12
N GLY A 222 -31.55 -9.10 9.03
CA GLY A 222 -30.32 -8.35 9.35
C GLY A 222 -29.21 -8.44 8.31
N LEU A 223 -29.23 -9.47 7.46
CA LEU A 223 -28.30 -9.54 6.33
C LEU A 223 -28.62 -8.47 5.29
N ILE A 224 -29.88 -8.10 5.10
CA ILE A 224 -30.30 -7.09 4.11
C ILE A 224 -29.59 -5.74 4.34
N PRO A 225 -29.70 -5.07 5.50
CA PRO A 225 -29.03 -3.79 5.73
C PRO A 225 -27.50 -3.93 5.71
N LEU A 226 -26.95 -5.08 6.12
CA LEU A 226 -25.51 -5.32 6.02
C LEU A 226 -25.05 -5.44 4.56
N VAL A 227 -25.78 -6.17 3.72
CA VAL A 227 -25.49 -6.29 2.29
C VAL A 227 -25.61 -4.92 1.62
N VAL A 228 -26.62 -4.13 1.97
CA VAL A 228 -26.75 -2.75 1.48
C VAL A 228 -25.59 -1.88 1.95
N LEU A 229 -25.19 -1.98 3.22
CA LEU A 229 -24.07 -1.23 3.79
C LEU A 229 -22.74 -1.60 3.10
N VAL A 230 -22.40 -2.89 3.08
CA VAL A 230 -21.14 -3.40 2.49
C VAL A 230 -21.14 -3.17 0.98
N GLY A 231 -22.25 -3.45 0.30
CA GLY A 231 -22.42 -3.20 -1.14
C GLY A 231 -22.26 -1.72 -1.47
N GLY A 232 -22.89 -0.83 -0.69
CA GLY A 232 -22.70 0.62 -0.80
C GLY A 232 -21.25 1.02 -0.62
N LEU A 233 -20.57 0.52 0.42
CA LEU A 233 -19.14 0.80 0.65
C LEU A 233 -18.25 0.36 -0.51
N VAL A 234 -18.53 -0.81 -1.10
CA VAL A 234 -17.80 -1.32 -2.27
C VAL A 234 -18.06 -0.44 -3.49
N LEU A 235 -19.32 -0.11 -3.78
CA LEU A 235 -19.68 0.75 -4.91
C LEU A 235 -19.06 2.14 -4.78
N PHE A 236 -19.18 2.78 -3.61
CA PHE A 236 -18.50 4.05 -3.35
C PHE A 236 -16.99 3.94 -3.47
N GLY A 237 -16.39 2.82 -3.04
CA GLY A 237 -14.96 2.57 -3.20
C GLY A 237 -14.54 2.44 -4.67
N LEU A 238 -15.35 1.76 -5.49
CA LEU A 238 -15.12 1.59 -6.93
C LEU A 238 -15.28 2.91 -7.70
N GLU A 239 -16.37 3.65 -7.43
CA GLU A 239 -16.57 4.98 -7.99
C GLU A 239 -15.41 5.89 -7.62
N ARG A 240 -15.05 5.91 -6.34
CA ARG A 240 -13.95 6.70 -5.85
C ARG A 240 -12.64 6.36 -6.57
N TYR A 241 -12.30 5.08 -6.70
CA TYR A 241 -11.13 4.64 -7.46
C TYR A 241 -11.20 5.09 -8.94
N GLY A 242 -12.32 4.82 -9.62
CA GLY A 242 -12.48 5.13 -11.05
C GLY A 242 -12.47 6.63 -11.34
N TYR A 243 -13.20 7.43 -10.56
CA TYR A 243 -13.27 8.87 -10.74
C TYR A 243 -12.02 9.57 -10.22
N GLY A 244 -11.45 9.12 -9.10
CA GLY A 244 -10.26 9.73 -8.51
C GLY A 244 -9.04 9.68 -9.42
N TYR A 245 -8.71 8.50 -9.95
CA TYR A 245 -7.54 8.35 -10.83
C TYR A 245 -7.75 8.95 -12.23
N ARG A 246 -8.98 9.32 -12.60
CA ARG A 246 -9.28 9.90 -13.91
C ARG A 246 -9.49 11.40 -13.88
N TYR A 247 -10.03 11.94 -12.78
CA TYR A 247 -10.48 13.32 -12.70
C TYR A 247 -9.89 14.12 -11.53
N ALA A 248 -9.27 13.50 -10.52
CA ALA A 248 -8.65 14.26 -9.44
C ALA A 248 -7.33 14.87 -9.94
N PRO A 249 -7.21 16.21 -10.07
CA PRO A 249 -6.06 16.85 -10.69
C PRO A 249 -4.75 16.52 -9.95
N GLU A 250 -4.81 16.39 -8.63
CA GLU A 250 -3.67 16.07 -7.77
C GLU A 250 -3.09 14.67 -8.01
N ILE A 251 -3.92 13.71 -8.42
CA ILE A 251 -3.51 12.32 -8.65
C ILE A 251 -3.13 12.14 -10.12
N VAL A 252 -3.97 12.64 -11.02
CA VAL A 252 -3.83 12.46 -12.47
C VAL A 252 -2.49 13.03 -12.97
N GLN A 253 -1.98 14.11 -12.35
CA GLN A 253 -0.68 14.69 -12.66
C GLN A 253 0.50 13.72 -12.46
N ASN A 254 0.35 12.74 -11.58
CA ASN A 254 1.39 11.72 -11.32
C ASN A 254 1.43 10.61 -12.38
N PHE A 255 0.45 10.57 -13.31
CA PHE A 255 0.35 9.53 -14.34
C PHE A 255 0.49 10.15 -15.74
N SER A 256 1.52 9.72 -16.49
CA SER A 256 1.64 10.07 -17.91
C SER A 256 0.80 9.14 -18.77
N HIS A 257 0.01 9.72 -19.66
CA HIS A 257 -0.74 9.03 -20.71
C HIS A 257 -0.15 9.34 -22.10
N ASP A 258 1.08 9.89 -22.15
CA ASP A 258 1.65 10.48 -23.37
C ASP A 258 1.87 9.44 -24.47
N ALA A 259 2.07 8.17 -24.10
CA ALA A 259 2.18 7.06 -25.04
C ALA A 259 0.89 6.75 -25.81
N LEU A 260 -0.29 7.09 -25.26
CA LEU A 260 -1.59 6.83 -25.89
C LEU A 260 -2.01 7.92 -26.87
N ILE A 261 -1.44 9.12 -26.73
CA ILE A 261 -1.82 10.32 -27.48
C ILE A 261 -0.72 10.78 -28.45
N ILE A 262 0.20 9.87 -28.81
CA ILE A 262 1.27 10.18 -29.76
C ILE A 262 0.65 10.54 -31.12
N PRO A 263 0.96 11.72 -31.69
CA PRO A 263 0.46 12.10 -32.99
C PRO A 263 1.07 11.21 -34.08
N LYS A 264 0.32 10.95 -35.15
CA LYS A 264 0.84 10.24 -36.33
C LYS A 264 1.79 11.15 -37.11
N VAL A 265 3.06 11.13 -36.75
CA VAL A 265 4.14 11.87 -37.41
C VAL A 265 5.31 10.94 -37.70
N PRO A 266 6.08 11.17 -38.78
CA PRO A 266 7.23 10.32 -39.12
C PRO A 266 8.40 10.47 -38.15
N THR A 267 8.53 11.64 -37.49
CA THR A 267 9.61 11.94 -36.55
C THR A 267 9.07 12.54 -35.26
N LEU A 268 9.49 11.99 -34.13
CA LEU A 268 9.21 12.48 -32.79
C LEU A 268 10.50 12.99 -32.14
N VAL A 269 10.52 14.27 -31.79
CA VAL A 269 11.63 14.94 -31.11
C VAL A 269 11.38 14.89 -29.60
N VAL A 270 12.29 14.26 -28.87
CA VAL A 270 12.15 13.98 -27.42
C VAL A 270 13.36 14.52 -26.65
N SER A 271 13.16 14.79 -25.36
CA SER A 271 14.26 15.10 -24.44
C SER A 271 15.08 13.83 -24.16
N ASP A 272 16.36 14.00 -23.80
CA ASP A 272 17.25 12.88 -23.44
C ASP A 272 16.67 12.03 -22.31
N GLU A 273 15.93 12.62 -21.38
CA GLU A 273 15.25 11.91 -20.28
C GLU A 273 14.12 10.99 -20.75
N GLU A 274 13.39 11.40 -21.81
CA GLU A 274 12.18 10.70 -22.28
C GLU A 274 12.50 9.70 -23.39
N ARG A 275 13.72 9.75 -23.94
CA ARG A 275 14.18 8.91 -25.04
C ARG A 275 13.98 7.41 -24.81
N PRO A 276 14.34 6.80 -23.67
CA PRO A 276 14.16 5.36 -23.47
C PRO A 276 12.69 4.92 -23.54
N LEU A 277 11.78 5.76 -23.05
CA LEU A 277 10.34 5.50 -23.07
C LEU A 277 9.82 5.49 -24.51
N PHE A 278 10.10 6.57 -25.27
CA PHE A 278 9.57 6.70 -26.63
C PHE A 278 10.26 5.76 -27.63
N GLU A 279 11.53 5.40 -27.42
CA GLU A 279 12.19 4.35 -28.20
C GLU A 279 11.53 2.97 -27.98
N ALA A 280 11.15 2.65 -26.74
CA ALA A 280 10.40 1.43 -26.46
C ALA A 280 9.02 1.46 -27.13
N VAL A 281 8.31 2.59 -27.10
CA VAL A 281 7.01 2.72 -27.80
C VAL A 281 7.17 2.59 -29.31
N ALA A 282 8.17 3.22 -29.91
CA ALA A 282 8.47 3.11 -31.33
C ALA A 282 8.74 1.65 -31.75
N ARG A 283 9.50 0.91 -30.92
CA ARG A 283 9.85 -0.49 -31.19
C ARG A 283 8.63 -1.42 -31.24
N PHE A 284 7.62 -1.20 -30.41
CA PHE A 284 6.47 -2.11 -30.28
C PHE A 284 5.22 -1.64 -31.04
N ASN A 285 5.04 -0.34 -31.25
CA ASN A 285 3.76 0.21 -31.72
C ASN A 285 3.88 1.50 -32.55
N GLY A 286 5.08 1.90 -33.00
CA GLY A 286 5.28 3.20 -33.63
C GLY A 286 5.87 3.17 -35.03
N ASP A 287 5.14 3.72 -36.01
CA ASP A 287 5.64 4.07 -37.35
C ASP A 287 6.42 5.41 -37.34
N PHE A 288 7.20 5.68 -36.29
CA PHE A 288 7.89 6.96 -36.10
C PHE A 288 9.32 6.78 -35.61
N LYS A 289 10.21 7.68 -36.02
CA LYS A 289 11.61 7.73 -35.55
C LYS A 289 11.74 8.69 -34.38
N VAL A 290 12.45 8.27 -33.35
CA VAL A 290 12.73 9.08 -32.15
C VAL A 290 14.09 9.76 -32.32
N VAL A 291 14.12 11.09 -32.21
CA VAL A 291 15.32 11.93 -32.40
C VAL A 291 15.38 12.99 -31.29
N THR A 292 16.57 13.50 -30.96
CA THR A 292 16.75 14.53 -29.92
C THR A 292 16.91 15.95 -30.49
N SER A 293 17.29 16.05 -31.77
CA SER A 293 17.37 17.29 -32.54
C SER A 293 16.21 17.43 -33.52
N ALA A 294 15.63 18.63 -33.61
CA ALA A 294 14.57 18.91 -34.57
C ALA A 294 15.10 18.85 -36.03
N PRO A 295 14.39 18.17 -36.94
CA PRO A 295 14.76 18.15 -38.36
C PRO A 295 14.51 19.52 -39.02
N ASP A 296 15.31 19.85 -40.04
CA ASP A 296 15.22 21.14 -40.76
C ASP A 296 13.99 21.24 -41.69
N SER A 297 13.42 20.10 -42.10
CA SER A 297 12.26 20.04 -43.00
C SER A 297 11.39 18.80 -42.77
N GLY A 298 10.07 18.95 -42.93
CA GLY A 298 9.10 17.86 -42.84
C GLY A 298 8.19 17.94 -41.60
N SER A 299 7.20 17.05 -41.54
CA SER A 299 6.27 16.97 -40.41
C SER A 299 6.93 16.26 -39.22
N TYR A 300 7.00 16.91 -38.07
CA TYR A 300 7.52 16.33 -36.82
C TYR A 300 6.73 16.81 -35.61
N ALA A 301 6.75 16.02 -34.54
CA ALA A 301 6.21 16.43 -33.25
C ALA A 301 7.34 16.57 -32.22
N VAL A 302 7.22 17.52 -31.31
CA VAL A 302 8.17 17.76 -30.21
C VAL A 302 7.45 17.52 -28.88
N THR A 303 8.06 16.78 -27.95
CA THR A 303 7.49 16.61 -26.61
C THR A 303 7.55 17.90 -25.80
N ALA A 304 6.66 18.05 -24.82
CA ALA A 304 6.61 19.25 -23.99
C ALA A 304 7.90 19.52 -23.23
N LYS A 305 8.65 18.49 -22.84
CA LYS A 305 9.96 18.66 -22.21
C LYS A 305 11.07 19.08 -23.19
N ALA A 306 10.94 18.76 -24.47
CA ALA A 306 11.89 19.13 -25.53
C ALA A 306 11.54 20.47 -26.20
N TYR A 307 10.38 21.07 -25.85
CA TYR A 307 9.92 22.30 -26.46
C TYR A 307 10.67 23.52 -25.92
N ASN A 308 11.38 24.22 -26.81
CA ASN A 308 12.23 25.36 -26.46
C ASN A 308 11.59 26.73 -26.73
N GLY A 309 10.29 26.82 -27.03
CA GLY A 309 9.59 28.11 -27.22
C GLY A 309 9.93 28.90 -28.49
N LYS A 310 10.84 28.41 -29.34
CA LYS A 310 11.43 29.19 -30.45
C LYS A 310 10.57 29.24 -31.72
N LYS A 311 9.63 28.32 -31.91
CA LYS A 311 8.79 28.22 -33.11
C LYS A 311 7.32 28.04 -32.72
N ILE A 312 6.41 28.68 -33.47
CA ILE A 312 4.98 28.53 -33.27
C ILE A 312 4.54 27.17 -33.85
N PRO A 313 3.93 26.29 -33.05
CA PRO A 313 3.46 24.99 -33.53
C PRO A 313 2.25 25.15 -34.45
N TYR A 314 2.12 24.26 -35.43
CA TYR A 314 0.92 24.16 -36.27
C TYR A 314 -0.28 23.63 -35.47
N GLN A 315 -0.03 22.64 -34.61
CA GLN A 315 -1.07 22.03 -33.79
C GLN A 315 -0.49 21.58 -32.44
N LEU A 316 -1.31 21.74 -31.40
CA LEU A 316 -1.00 21.28 -30.04
C LEU A 316 -1.82 20.03 -29.75
N VAL A 317 -1.17 18.99 -29.24
CA VAL A 317 -1.84 17.85 -28.61
C VAL A 317 -1.81 18.08 -27.11
N THR A 318 -2.99 18.20 -26.51
CA THR A 318 -3.14 18.48 -25.09
C THR A 318 -3.75 17.30 -24.34
N THR A 319 -3.56 17.29 -23.02
CA THR A 319 -4.22 16.38 -22.09
C THR A 319 -4.77 17.18 -20.92
N SER A 320 -5.93 16.76 -20.40
CA SER A 320 -6.51 17.31 -19.17
C SER A 320 -5.77 16.84 -17.90
N ALA A 321 -4.80 15.94 -18.06
CA ALA A 321 -4.11 15.28 -16.97
C ALA A 321 -3.04 16.12 -16.26
N ASN A 322 -2.70 17.32 -16.77
CA ASN A 322 -1.59 18.11 -16.24
C ASN A 322 -1.87 19.61 -16.24
N ASN A 323 -1.29 20.33 -15.27
CA ASN A 323 -1.33 21.79 -15.20
C ASN A 323 -0.75 22.44 -16.46
N ASN A 324 0.23 21.78 -17.09
CA ASN A 324 0.66 22.13 -18.45
C ASN A 324 0.06 21.12 -19.44
N ALA A 325 -1.10 21.48 -19.99
CA ALA A 325 -1.92 20.58 -20.79
C ALA A 325 -1.22 20.14 -22.08
N ALA A 326 -0.36 20.97 -22.67
CA ALA A 326 0.34 20.64 -23.92
C ALA A 326 1.36 19.51 -23.71
N ARG A 327 1.23 18.44 -24.49
CA ARG A 327 2.11 17.26 -24.48
C ARG A 327 2.96 17.14 -25.73
N PHE A 328 2.37 17.41 -26.89
CA PHE A 328 3.07 17.39 -28.16
C PHE A 328 2.82 18.67 -28.96
N TYR A 329 3.87 19.18 -29.57
CA TYR A 329 3.89 20.36 -30.43
C TYR A 329 4.17 19.88 -31.85
N ILE A 330 3.18 19.94 -32.74
CA ILE A 330 3.29 19.45 -34.11
C ILE A 330 3.72 20.59 -35.03
N TYR A 331 4.70 20.30 -35.88
CA TYR A 331 5.20 21.18 -36.93
C TYR A 331 5.00 20.49 -38.28
N LYS A 332 4.70 21.28 -39.31
CA LYS A 332 4.57 20.86 -40.70
C LYS A 332 5.53 21.67 -41.56
#